data_AF-A0A942C0L5-F1
#
_entry.id   AF-A0A942C0L5-F1
#
_cell.length_a   1.000
_cell.length_b   1.000
_cell.length_c   1.000
_cell.angle_alpha   90.00
_cell.angle_beta   90.00
_cell.angle_gamma   90.00
#
_symmetry.space_group_name_H-M   'P 1'
#
loop_
_entity.id
_entity.type
_entity.pdbx_description
1 polymer ?
#
loop_
_entity_poly.entity_id
_entity_poly.type
_entity_poly.pdbx_seq_one_letter_code
_entity_poly.pdbx_strand_id
1 'polypeptide(L)'
;MMKKAFGLVAVLALLATAAFAQEQPQAPKPAPPPPIKTHLKVGDKAPDLKLVGVDGKTVELKKLKGKSNVVLAFYPKAFTGG
;
A
#
# COMPACT_ATOMS: atom_id res chain seq x y z
N MET A 1 0.76 -18.57 -61.06
CA MET A 1 -0.45 -18.46 -60.21
C MET A 1 -0.23 -19.35 -58.97
N MET A 2 -0.65 -18.93 -57.76
CA MET A 2 -0.64 -19.74 -56.51
C MET A 2 0.65 -19.81 -55.65
N LYS A 3 1.41 -18.71 -55.49
CA LYS A 3 2.49 -18.64 -54.46
C LYS A 3 2.25 -17.61 -53.35
N LYS A 4 1.18 -16.80 -53.46
CA LYS A 4 0.83 -15.73 -52.51
C LYS A 4 -0.29 -16.10 -51.53
N ALA A 5 -0.89 -17.29 -51.68
CA ALA A 5 -2.01 -17.74 -50.85
C ALA A 5 -1.57 -18.40 -49.52
N PHE A 6 -0.34 -18.95 -49.45
CA PHE A 6 0.14 -19.62 -48.24
C PHE A 6 0.60 -18.66 -47.14
N GLY A 7 1.13 -17.49 -47.52
CA GLY A 7 1.55 -16.47 -46.55
C GLY A 7 0.38 -15.80 -45.83
N LEU A 8 -0.78 -15.67 -46.49
CA LEU A 8 -1.96 -15.02 -45.91
C LEU A 8 -2.67 -15.92 -44.89
N VAL A 9 -2.71 -17.23 -45.13
CA VAL A 9 -3.32 -18.21 -44.21
C VAL A 9 -2.46 -18.43 -42.96
N ALA A 10 -1.12 -18.38 -43.09
CA ALA A 10 -0.21 -18.49 -41.95
C ALA A 10 -0.26 -17.25 -41.02
N VAL A 11 -0.44 -16.05 -41.58
CA VAL A 11 -0.59 -14.81 -40.80
C VAL A 11 -1.97 -14.73 -40.13
N LEU A 12 -3.04 -15.22 -40.78
CA LEU A 12 -4.37 -15.29 -40.17
C LEU A 12 -4.46 -16.34 -39.05
N ALA A 13 -3.72 -17.45 -39.13
CA ALA A 13 -3.67 -18.46 -38.07
C ALA A 13 -2.90 -17.99 -36.82
N LEU A 14 -1.92 -17.09 -36.98
CA LEU A 14 -1.16 -16.49 -35.87
C LEU A 14 -1.90 -15.35 -35.16
N LEU A 15 -2.97 -14.81 -35.77
CA LEU A 15 -3.79 -13.75 -35.16
C LEU A 15 -4.94 -14.30 -34.28
N ALA A 16 -5.29 -15.58 -34.41
CA ALA A 16 -6.39 -16.18 -33.65
C ALA A 16 -6.00 -16.64 -32.22
N THR A 17 -4.71 -16.85 -31.94
CA THR A 17 -4.24 -17.29 -30.62
C THR A 17 -4.02 -16.15 -29.62
N ALA A 18 -3.92 -14.90 -30.11
CA ALA A 18 -3.77 -13.73 -29.24
C ALA A 18 -5.09 -13.31 -28.55
N ALA A 19 -6.24 -13.62 -29.15
CA ALA A 19 -7.55 -13.15 -28.66
C ALA A 19 -8.04 -13.89 -27.41
N PHE A 20 -7.53 -15.10 -27.13
CA PHE A 20 -7.94 -15.90 -25.96
C PHE A 20 -6.97 -15.80 -24.77
N ALA A 21 -5.85 -15.08 -24.91
CA ALA A 21 -4.84 -14.98 -23.86
C ALA A 21 -5.11 -13.87 -22.84
N GLN A 22 -6.11 -12.99 -23.06
CA GLN A 22 -6.32 -11.80 -22.23
C GLN A 22 -7.58 -11.83 -21.35
N GLU A 23 -8.32 -12.94 -21.33
CA GLU A 23 -9.43 -13.11 -20.39
C GLU A 23 -9.05 -14.15 -19.33
N GLN A 24 -7.90 -13.95 -18.70
CA GLN A 24 -7.65 -14.55 -17.40
C GLN A 24 -8.61 -13.84 -16.43
N PRO A 25 -9.49 -14.56 -15.69
CA PRO A 25 -10.28 -13.96 -14.63
C PRO A 25 -9.33 -13.28 -13.65
N GLN A 26 -9.20 -11.98 -13.76
CA GLN A 26 -8.37 -11.20 -12.89
C GLN A 26 -9.11 -11.20 -11.55
N ALA A 27 -8.65 -12.02 -10.61
CA ALA A 27 -9.15 -11.98 -9.24
C ALA A 27 -9.17 -10.50 -8.80
N PRO A 28 -10.28 -10.01 -8.20
CA PRO A 28 -10.42 -8.60 -7.89
C PRO A 28 -9.20 -8.14 -7.10
N LYS A 29 -8.45 -7.20 -7.67
CA LYS A 29 -7.30 -6.58 -7.00
C LYS A 29 -7.81 -6.06 -5.64
N PRO A 30 -7.20 -6.48 -4.51
CA PRO A 30 -7.63 -5.99 -3.20
C PRO A 30 -7.68 -4.47 -3.24
N ALA A 31 -8.85 -3.91 -2.90
CA ALA A 31 -9.00 -2.47 -2.85
C ALA A 31 -7.94 -1.90 -1.89
N PRO A 32 -7.28 -0.78 -2.22
CA PRO A 32 -6.35 -0.15 -1.31
C PRO A 32 -7.06 0.14 0.02
N PRO A 33 -6.38 -0.04 1.18
CA PRO A 33 -6.97 0.22 2.47
C PRO A 33 -7.51 1.66 2.53
N PRO A 34 -8.65 1.88 3.21
CA PRO A 34 -9.22 3.21 3.32
C PRO A 34 -8.22 4.18 3.94
N PRO A 35 -8.16 5.44 3.48
CA PRO A 35 -7.24 6.42 4.04
C PRO A 35 -7.55 6.64 5.52
N ILE A 36 -6.51 6.59 6.37
CA ILE A 36 -6.64 6.95 7.78
C ILE A 36 -6.99 8.44 7.86
N LYS A 37 -8.23 8.74 8.24
CA LYS A 37 -8.70 10.11 8.44
C LYS A 37 -8.32 10.56 9.85
N THR A 38 -7.51 11.60 9.94
CA THR A 38 -7.16 12.25 11.22
C THR A 38 -7.65 13.69 11.19
N HIS A 39 -8.01 14.24 12.35
CA HIS A 39 -8.35 15.65 12.48
C HIS A 39 -7.10 16.55 12.68
N LEU A 40 -5.91 15.95 12.78
CA LEU A 40 -4.65 16.68 13.01
C LEU A 40 -4.18 17.36 11.73
N LYS A 41 -3.68 18.58 11.89
CA LYS A 41 -3.09 19.40 10.83
C LYS A 41 -1.62 19.67 11.13
N VAL A 42 -0.85 19.97 10.09
CA VAL A 42 0.55 20.39 10.25
C VAL A 42 0.59 21.70 11.03
N GLY A 43 1.47 21.76 12.04
CA GLY A 43 1.60 22.91 12.94
C GLY A 43 0.76 22.82 14.21
N ASP A 44 -0.18 21.87 14.30
CA ASP A 44 -0.92 21.63 15.53
C ASP A 44 0.03 21.28 16.67
N LYS A 45 -0.18 21.91 17.83
CA LYS A 45 0.62 21.62 19.02
C LYS A 45 0.33 20.19 19.47
N ALA A 46 1.38 19.37 19.53
CA ALA A 46 1.27 18.02 20.08
C ALA A 46 0.69 18.04 21.52
N PRO A 47 -0.26 17.15 21.85
CA PRO A 47 -0.80 17.03 23.19
C PRO A 47 0.25 16.51 24.17
N ASP A 48 0.03 16.77 25.47
CA ASP A 48 0.91 16.25 26.51
C ASP A 48 0.58 14.78 26.83
N LEU A 49 1.28 13.88 26.16
CA LEU A 49 1.15 12.45 26.42
C LEU A 49 2.14 12.02 27.49
N LYS A 50 1.62 11.29 28.48
CA LYS A 50 2.38 10.68 29.57
C LYS A 50 2.02 9.19 29.63
N LEU A 51 2.97 8.34 29.29
CA LEU A 51 2.77 6.90 29.15
C LEU A 51 3.85 6.13 29.91
N VAL A 52 3.51 4.95 30.41
CA VAL A 52 4.49 4.03 31.00
C VAL A 52 5.11 3.21 29.86
N GLY A 53 6.43 3.25 29.74
CA GLY A 53 7.19 2.48 28.77
C GLY A 53 7.31 1.01 29.17
N VAL A 54 7.81 0.20 28.25
CA VAL A 54 8.06 -1.24 28.48
C VAL A 54 9.08 -1.52 29.57
N ASP A 55 9.94 -0.56 29.89
CA ASP A 55 10.91 -0.61 30.98
C ASP A 55 10.33 -0.11 32.33
N GLY A 56 9.02 0.16 32.39
CA GLY A 56 8.33 0.70 33.55
C GLY A 56 8.57 2.19 33.80
N LYS A 57 9.42 2.86 33.02
CA LYS A 57 9.67 4.30 33.18
C LYS A 57 8.58 5.10 32.50
N THR A 58 8.29 6.26 33.06
CA THR A 58 7.33 7.18 32.45
C THR A 58 7.99 8.03 31.36
N VAL A 59 7.41 8.03 30.17
CA VAL A 59 7.78 8.87 29.04
C VAL A 59 6.75 9.98 28.88
N GLU A 60 7.22 11.23 28.77
CA GLU A 60 6.39 12.42 28.59
C GLU A 60 6.83 13.19 27.34
N LEU A 61 5.90 13.52 26.45
CA LEU A 61 6.24 14.26 25.23
C LEU A 61 6.81 15.65 25.50
N LYS A 62 6.34 16.35 26.55
CA LYS A 62 6.89 17.65 26.95
C LYS A 62 8.39 17.59 27.25
N LYS A 63 8.89 16.48 27.82
CA LYS A 63 10.31 16.32 28.16
C LYS A 63 11.21 16.15 26.95
N LEU A 64 10.66 15.74 25.81
CA LEU A 64 11.36 15.53 24.53
C LEU A 64 11.30 16.77 23.62
N LYS A 65 10.33 17.66 23.84
CA LYS A 65 10.14 18.86 23.03
C LYS A 65 11.41 19.73 23.00
N GLY A 66 11.87 20.06 21.80
CA GLY A 66 13.05 20.91 21.57
C GLY A 66 14.40 20.21 21.77
N LYS A 67 14.42 18.94 22.18
CA LYS A 67 15.65 18.16 22.33
C LYS A 67 15.94 17.27 21.14
N SER A 68 14.89 16.72 20.52
CA SER A 68 14.99 15.85 19.37
C SER A 68 13.72 15.88 18.52
N ASN A 69 13.85 15.43 17.27
CA ASN A 69 12.70 15.09 16.43
C ASN A 69 12.07 13.80 16.96
N VAL A 70 10.74 13.77 17.06
CA VAL A 70 9.98 12.66 17.64
C VAL A 70 8.90 12.22 16.66
N VAL A 71 8.80 10.91 16.44
CA VAL A 71 7.72 10.26 15.68
C VAL A 71 6.89 9.43 16.65
N LEU A 72 5.56 9.57 16.58
CA LEU A 72 4.62 8.80 17.39
C LEU A 72 3.77 7.91 16.47
N ALA A 73 3.76 6.61 16.75
CA ALA A 73 2.99 5.62 16.02
C ALA A 73 2.06 4.85 16.97
N PHE A 74 0.84 4.59 16.52
CA PHE A 74 -0.15 3.79 17.25
C PHE A 74 -0.38 2.47 16.52
N TYR A 75 -0.33 1.38 17.27
CA TYR A 75 -0.61 0.04 16.75
C TYR A 75 -1.85 -0.52 17.45
N PRO A 76 -2.77 -1.20 16.73
CA PRO A 76 -4.01 -1.71 17.33
C PRO A 76 -3.76 -2.72 18.45
N LYS A 77 -2.74 -3.56 18.29
CA LYS A 77 -2.40 -4.63 19.23
C LYS A 77 -0.94 -5.05 19.09
N ALA A 78 -0.32 -5.40 20.21
CA ALA A 78 1.01 -6.01 20.24
C ALA A 78 1.06 -7.34 19.46
N PHE A 79 2.24 -7.66 18.91
CA PHE A 79 2.52 -8.92 18.20
C PHE A 79 1.61 -9.20 16.99
N THR A 80 1.26 -8.17 16.23
CA THR A 80 0.50 -8.30 14.98
C THR A 80 1.34 -7.89 13.78
N GLY A 81 1.14 -8.55 12.64
CA GLY A 81 1.67 -8.11 11.35
C GLY A 81 0.88 -6.89 10.89
N GLY A 82 1.49 -5.71 11.00
CA GLY A 82 0.91 -4.45 10.54
C GLY A 82 0.96 -4.29 9.03
#